data_AF-A0A9X3NBE0-F1
#
_entry.id   AF-A0A9X3NBE0-F1
#
_cell.length_a   1.000
_cell.length_b   1.000
_cell.length_c   1.000
_cell.angle_alpha   90.00
_cell.angle_beta   90.00
_cell.angle_gamma   90.00
#
_symmetry.space_group_name_H-M   'P 1'
#
loop_
_entity.id
_entity.type
_entity.pdbx_description
1 polymer ?
#
loop_
_entity_poly.entity_id
_entity_poly.type
_entity_poly.pdbx_seq_one_letter_code
_entity_poly.pdbx_strand_id
1 'polypeptide(L)'
;MTLVARITFVVLVGATFAAFFVAQRLKNEPSVITVGDITQYFSPNGDDKRDVSRISFSIKDADVATVDVVDIDGDRVRRLRESVSMAAYRPLRLEWDGKGDDGTVVPDGRYRVRVALRDENRSAVLQKTMNVDTKAPAPQVCIGDPCTKRDPRLQNIVSQGDREIDIYVKGRSRDNTILRVFRTDQGEPKLIHTMSRPGRYQRTRWDGRTEDGKPLPPGTYLIQAQVRDRAGNRGLSPSEFEPGAVDGRPGLTVRGISAQPPVRPVTAGGRTEVFVDARGAEFRWRVRRVGQGRYVKGGTATDPNLVFRAPEGPSGVYLLELRAGRWSTTVPFLVQAKERARVLVVVPTLSWIGRDKVDDAPFDGLPNTLLTGDKVRWPRMFVGDDGLPAGFAENVAPLLVFLDRRKLRYDLTSDIDLDLTRNPRASDREGVLLAGSMTWVTRSLGNRLRDYVDQGGKLAIFGSDTLRRGVRLRVRNNEDVGTLERPTQPAAADPFGARVARERRLPAPADLVEYSDASASYGLMEGALDLPGFTRLEESTSLGKGKVLSGVGQPLSPEEEAEAAQSGKAARELRPALSAVQLGKGTVIRVGLPEWPQKLDDPNVAQVTRNIYDILRGVQPRIRSEE
;
A
#
# COMPACT_ATOMS: atom_id res chain seq x y z
N MET A 1 80.65 -47.74 -6.16
CA MET A 1 80.43 -46.32 -6.52
C MET A 1 81.67 -45.80 -7.19
N THR A 2 81.54 -45.28 -8.41
CA THR A 2 82.67 -44.63 -9.11
C THR A 2 83.10 -43.38 -8.35
N LEU A 3 84.39 -43.04 -8.42
CA LEU A 3 84.96 -41.82 -7.81
C LEU A 3 84.12 -40.58 -8.18
N VAL A 4 83.64 -40.54 -9.43
CA VAL A 4 82.76 -39.50 -9.98
C VAL A 4 81.46 -39.39 -9.17
N ALA A 5 80.77 -40.48 -8.87
CA ALA A 5 79.52 -40.45 -8.11
C ALA A 5 79.69 -39.92 -6.68
N ARG A 6 80.82 -40.22 -6.02
CA ARG A 6 81.13 -39.69 -4.68
C ARG A 6 81.41 -38.20 -4.73
N ILE A 7 82.14 -37.72 -5.74
CA ILE A 7 82.41 -36.29 -5.94
C ILE A 7 81.11 -35.54 -6.21
N THR A 8 80.26 -36.05 -7.11
CA THR A 8 78.97 -35.43 -7.42
C THR A 8 78.06 -35.35 -6.19
N PHE A 9 78.00 -36.41 -5.37
CA PHE A 9 77.21 -36.41 -4.14
C PHE A 9 77.71 -35.38 -3.12
N VAL A 10 79.03 -35.30 -2.89
CA VAL A 10 79.63 -34.32 -1.97
C VAL A 10 79.38 -32.89 -2.46
N VAL A 11 79.49 -32.63 -3.76
CA VAL A 11 79.18 -31.31 -4.35
C VAL A 11 77.69 -30.98 -4.18
N LEU A 12 76.79 -31.93 -4.39
CA LEU A 12 75.35 -31.72 -4.30
C LEU A 12 74.90 -31.49 -2.85
N VAL A 13 75.47 -32.23 -1.89
CA VAL A 13 75.28 -32.00 -0.45
C VAL A 13 75.84 -30.64 -0.03
N GLY A 14 77.03 -30.27 -0.49
CA GLY A 14 77.61 -28.94 -0.25
C GLY A 14 76.75 -27.81 -0.81
N ALA A 15 76.25 -27.97 -2.03
CA ALA A 15 75.38 -26.99 -2.69
C ALA A 15 74.01 -26.86 -2.00
N THR A 16 73.41 -27.98 -1.56
CA THR A 16 72.15 -27.94 -0.80
C THR A 16 72.33 -27.37 0.60
N PHE A 17 73.44 -27.64 1.28
CA PHE A 17 73.77 -26.97 2.55
C PHE A 17 73.98 -25.47 2.37
N ALA A 18 74.73 -25.07 1.33
CA ALA A 18 74.92 -23.65 1.01
C ALA A 18 73.58 -22.97 0.69
N ALA A 19 72.73 -23.60 -0.13
CA ALA A 19 71.39 -23.11 -0.44
C ALA A 19 70.49 -23.03 0.81
N PHE A 20 70.58 -24.00 1.71
CA PHE A 20 69.85 -23.98 2.99
C PHE A 20 70.31 -22.83 3.90
N PHE A 21 71.62 -22.58 4.00
CA PHE A 21 72.15 -21.44 4.78
C PHE A 21 71.83 -20.09 4.14
N VAL A 22 71.85 -19.99 2.81
CA VAL A 22 71.37 -18.80 2.09
C VAL A 22 69.88 -18.59 2.34
N ALA A 23 69.06 -19.63 2.25
CA ALA A 23 67.63 -19.57 2.54
C ALA A 23 67.34 -19.24 4.01
N GLN A 24 68.08 -19.81 4.97
CA GLN A 24 67.98 -19.50 6.40
C GLN A 24 68.39 -18.06 6.69
N ARG A 25 69.45 -17.55 6.07
CA ARG A 25 69.89 -16.15 6.22
C ARG A 25 68.83 -15.19 5.68
N LEU A 26 68.28 -15.46 4.50
CA LEU A 26 67.17 -14.68 3.91
C LEU A 26 65.90 -14.75 4.78
N LYS A 27 65.67 -15.87 5.47
CA LYS A 27 64.50 -16.08 6.35
C LYS A 27 64.66 -15.49 7.76
N ASN A 28 65.90 -15.26 8.20
CA ASN A 28 66.25 -14.71 9.53
C ASN A 28 66.70 -13.24 9.48
N GLU A 29 66.56 -12.53 8.35
CA GLU A 29 66.78 -11.09 8.33
C GLU A 29 65.80 -10.39 9.31
N PRO A 30 66.29 -9.56 10.24
CA PRO A 30 65.42 -8.87 11.18
C PRO A 30 64.44 -7.98 10.41
N SER A 31 63.15 -8.04 10.74
CA SER A 31 62.13 -7.19 10.11
C SER A 31 62.57 -5.72 10.18
N VAL A 32 62.96 -5.14 9.04
CA VAL A 32 63.43 -3.74 8.94
C VAL A 32 62.27 -2.77 9.16
N ILE A 33 61.06 -3.21 8.79
CA ILE A 33 59.84 -2.43 8.93
C ILE A 33 59.04 -2.93 10.13
N THR A 34 58.62 -1.99 10.98
CA THR A 34 57.69 -2.23 12.09
C THR A 34 56.35 -1.59 11.74
N VAL A 35 55.31 -2.41 11.57
CA VAL A 35 53.96 -1.91 11.30
C VAL A 35 53.33 -1.43 12.59
N GLY A 36 52.95 -0.15 12.64
CA GLY A 36 52.18 0.41 13.74
C GLY A 36 50.70 0.04 13.57
N ASP A 37 49.99 0.86 12.80
CA ASP A 37 48.55 0.70 12.58
C ASP A 37 48.17 0.74 11.10
N ILE A 38 47.20 -0.07 10.71
CA ILE A 38 46.60 -0.05 9.37
C ILE A 38 45.11 -0.24 9.55
N THR A 39 44.32 0.71 9.06
CA THR A 39 42.86 0.58 9.01
C THR A 39 42.50 -0.52 8.01
N GLN A 40 42.10 -1.67 8.54
CA GLN A 40 41.92 -2.87 7.72
C GLN A 40 40.68 -2.85 6.81
N TYR A 41 39.65 -2.08 7.13
CA TYR A 41 38.39 -2.04 6.38
C TYR A 41 37.93 -0.60 6.23
N PHE A 42 37.67 -0.18 5.00
CA PHE A 42 37.26 1.18 4.67
C PHE A 42 36.44 1.16 3.36
N SER A 43 35.57 2.14 3.19
CA SER A 43 34.62 2.28 2.08
C SER A 43 34.75 3.68 1.48
N PRO A 44 35.52 3.88 0.38
CA PRO A 44 35.74 5.20 -0.22
C PRO A 44 34.53 5.68 -1.02
N ASN A 45 33.43 5.99 -0.33
CA ASN A 45 32.14 6.37 -0.92
C ASN A 45 31.77 7.84 -0.68
N GLY A 46 32.55 8.56 0.13
CA GLY A 46 32.38 9.99 0.41
C GLY A 46 31.31 10.31 1.45
N ASP A 47 30.97 9.37 2.34
CA ASP A 47 30.03 9.58 3.46
C ASP A 47 30.69 10.03 4.78
N ASP A 48 31.97 10.41 4.69
CA ASP A 48 32.90 10.81 5.76
C ASP A 48 33.19 9.68 6.78
N LYS A 49 32.73 8.45 6.55
CA LYS A 49 32.82 7.34 7.50
C LYS A 49 33.64 6.21 6.94
N ARG A 50 34.91 6.18 7.38
CA ARG A 50 35.91 5.20 6.94
C ARG A 50 36.13 5.29 5.43
N ASP A 51 36.21 6.51 4.88
CA ASP A 51 36.58 6.74 3.49
C ASP A 51 38.07 6.51 3.20
N VAL A 52 38.90 6.51 4.25
CA VAL A 52 40.36 6.36 4.12
C VAL A 52 40.91 5.23 4.97
N SER A 53 41.92 4.55 4.44
CA SER A 53 42.80 3.70 5.22
C SER A 53 43.95 4.52 5.79
N ARG A 54 44.06 4.59 7.12
CA ARG A 54 45.22 5.18 7.79
C ARG A 54 46.30 4.14 7.95
N ILE A 55 47.50 4.46 7.50
CA ILE A 55 48.67 3.59 7.45
C ILE A 55 49.78 4.23 8.29
N SER A 56 50.35 3.47 9.22
CA SER A 56 51.45 3.90 10.09
C SER A 56 52.48 2.79 10.20
N PHE A 57 53.72 3.08 9.83
CA PHE A 57 54.85 2.17 9.99
C PHE A 57 56.14 2.96 10.25
N SER A 58 57.13 2.30 10.85
CA SER A 58 58.48 2.85 11.03
C SER A 58 59.51 1.87 10.47
N ILE A 59 60.70 2.39 10.18
CA ILE A 59 61.86 1.61 9.78
C ILE A 59 62.90 1.64 10.89
N LYS A 60 63.70 0.58 11.02
CA LYS A 60 64.71 0.46 12.08
C LYS A 60 65.90 1.39 11.86
N ASP A 61 66.37 1.46 10.62
CA ASP A 61 67.49 2.29 10.20
C ASP A 61 66.98 3.42 9.31
N ALA A 62 67.67 4.57 9.28
CA ALA A 62 67.24 5.68 8.45
C ALA A 62 67.47 5.38 6.96
N ASP A 63 66.49 5.66 6.11
CA ASP A 63 66.52 5.37 4.66
C ASP A 63 65.58 6.34 3.90
N VAL A 64 65.64 6.32 2.58
CA VAL A 64 64.71 6.96 1.64
C VAL A 64 63.72 5.91 1.10
N ALA A 65 62.44 6.05 1.45
CA ALA A 65 61.41 5.09 1.09
C ALA A 65 60.54 5.55 -0.10
N THR A 66 60.06 4.59 -0.89
CA THR A 66 58.90 4.74 -1.79
C THR A 66 57.78 3.84 -1.30
N VAL A 67 56.57 4.37 -1.19
CA VAL A 67 55.42 3.67 -0.62
C VAL A 67 54.32 3.55 -1.66
N ASP A 68 54.03 2.31 -2.04
CA ASP A 68 52.98 1.95 -2.98
C ASP A 68 51.87 1.17 -2.26
N VAL A 69 50.64 1.30 -2.77
CA VAL A 69 49.58 0.32 -2.56
C VAL A 69 49.61 -0.67 -3.72
N VAL A 70 49.54 -1.95 -3.38
CA VAL A 70 49.48 -3.06 -4.32
C VAL A 70 48.23 -3.89 -4.06
N ASP A 71 47.71 -4.56 -5.09
CA ASP A 71 46.65 -5.56 -4.92
C ASP A 71 47.18 -6.87 -4.30
N ILE A 72 46.35 -7.92 -4.30
CA ILE A 72 46.72 -9.21 -3.72
C ILE A 72 47.75 -9.98 -4.57
N ASP A 73 47.80 -9.71 -5.87
CA ASP A 73 48.68 -10.33 -6.85
C ASP A 73 50.05 -9.61 -6.90
N GLY A 74 50.12 -8.40 -6.34
CA GLY A 74 51.34 -7.61 -6.17
C GLY A 74 51.48 -6.47 -7.17
N ASP A 75 50.46 -6.25 -8.01
CA ASP A 75 50.44 -5.19 -9.00
C ASP A 75 50.22 -3.84 -8.33
N ARG A 76 50.92 -2.82 -8.83
CA ARG A 76 50.91 -1.48 -8.25
C ARG A 76 49.63 -0.75 -8.63
N VAL A 77 48.89 -0.31 -7.63
CA VAL A 77 47.58 0.34 -7.78
C VAL A 77 47.69 1.85 -7.57
N ARG A 78 48.45 2.26 -6.55
CA ARG A 78 48.62 3.68 -6.20
C ARG A 78 50.01 3.94 -5.64
N ARG A 79 50.67 5.02 -6.05
CA ARG A 79 51.81 5.56 -5.28
C ARG A 79 51.34 6.55 -4.22
N LEU A 80 51.64 6.28 -2.95
CA LEU A 80 51.28 7.16 -1.84
C LEU A 80 52.35 8.22 -1.59
N ARG A 81 53.63 7.82 -1.62
CA ARG A 81 54.78 8.72 -1.47
C ARG A 81 55.96 8.21 -2.29
N GLU A 82 56.75 9.15 -2.77
CA GLU A 82 57.98 8.89 -3.51
C GLU A 82 59.15 9.57 -2.82
N SER A 83 60.28 8.87 -2.71
CA SER A 83 61.53 9.40 -2.17
C SER A 83 61.39 10.13 -0.82
N VAL A 84 60.63 9.56 0.12
CA VAL A 84 60.44 10.14 1.45
C VAL A 84 61.58 9.73 2.38
N SER A 85 62.31 10.72 2.92
CA SER A 85 63.33 10.46 3.95
C SER A 85 62.67 10.06 5.27
N MET A 86 63.09 8.93 5.82
CA MET A 86 62.58 8.37 7.06
C MET A 86 63.70 8.24 8.08
N ALA A 87 63.47 8.76 9.29
CA ALA A 87 64.38 8.56 10.42
C ALA A 87 64.12 7.22 11.10
N ALA A 88 65.18 6.62 11.64
CA ALA A 88 65.13 5.41 12.46
C ALA A 88 64.06 5.53 13.56
N TYR A 89 63.21 4.51 13.66
CA TYR A 89 62.11 4.35 14.63
C TYR A 89 61.04 5.45 14.63
N ARG A 90 61.08 6.41 13.68
CA ARG A 90 60.06 7.45 13.57
C ARG A 90 58.92 7.00 12.66
N PRO A 91 57.64 7.05 13.11
CA PRO A 91 56.53 6.56 12.29
C PRO A 91 56.22 7.50 11.12
N LEU A 92 56.14 6.95 9.91
CA LEU A 92 55.53 7.58 8.75
C LEU A 92 54.02 7.29 8.77
N ARG A 93 53.21 8.35 8.74
CA ARG A 93 51.75 8.26 8.67
C ARG A 93 51.27 8.68 7.30
N LEU A 94 50.48 7.82 6.67
CA LEU A 94 49.89 8.03 5.36
C LEU A 94 48.40 7.73 5.42
N GLU A 95 47.66 8.29 4.47
CA GLU A 95 46.27 7.94 4.22
C GLU A 95 46.12 7.52 2.76
N TRP A 96 45.30 6.51 2.54
CA TRP A 96 44.88 6.09 1.21
C TRP A 96 43.36 6.18 1.13
N ASP A 97 42.86 6.93 0.16
CA ASP A 97 41.45 7.18 -0.11
C ASP A 97 40.82 6.13 -1.03
N GLY A 98 41.49 4.98 -1.22
CA GLY A 98 40.98 3.90 -2.06
C GLY A 98 41.05 4.20 -3.56
N LYS A 99 41.73 5.26 -3.98
CA LYS A 99 41.87 5.59 -5.40
C LYS A 99 43.16 5.06 -6.01
N GLY A 100 43.10 4.68 -7.27
CA GLY A 100 44.27 4.35 -8.10
C GLY A 100 45.04 5.60 -8.53
N ASP A 101 46.15 5.42 -9.25
CA ASP A 101 46.90 6.55 -9.83
C ASP A 101 46.06 7.37 -10.83
N ASP A 102 45.09 6.74 -11.48
CA ASP A 102 44.12 7.35 -12.39
C ASP A 102 43.05 8.21 -11.68
N GLY A 103 43.05 8.21 -10.34
CA GLY A 103 42.08 8.93 -9.52
C GLY A 103 40.72 8.25 -9.41
N THR A 104 40.54 7.03 -9.94
CA THR A 104 39.30 6.27 -9.80
C THR A 104 39.33 5.40 -8.55
N VAL A 105 38.17 5.14 -7.95
CA VAL A 105 38.06 4.21 -6.82
C VAL A 105 38.36 2.80 -7.31
N VAL A 106 39.27 2.11 -6.62
CA VAL A 106 39.69 0.76 -7.00
C VAL A 106 38.57 -0.25 -6.72
N PRO A 107 38.54 -1.40 -7.43
CA PRO A 107 37.55 -2.43 -7.16
C PRO A 107 37.56 -2.94 -5.72
N ASP A 108 36.40 -3.34 -5.20
CA ASP A 108 36.30 -4.02 -3.92
C ASP A 108 37.26 -5.22 -3.86
N GLY A 109 38.11 -5.28 -2.83
CA GLY A 109 39.21 -6.22 -2.81
C GLY A 109 40.16 -6.05 -1.65
N ARG A 110 41.19 -6.90 -1.62
CA ARG A 110 42.27 -6.84 -0.62
C ARG A 110 43.51 -6.24 -1.24
N TYR A 111 44.08 -5.27 -0.55
CA TYR A 111 45.26 -4.53 -0.94
C TYR A 111 46.30 -4.59 0.18
N ARG A 112 47.56 -4.35 -0.17
CA ARG A 112 48.68 -4.29 0.78
C ARG A 112 49.53 -3.07 0.48
N VAL A 113 50.36 -2.70 1.46
CA VAL A 113 51.35 -1.64 1.28
C VAL A 113 52.69 -2.27 0.93
N ARG A 114 53.32 -1.83 -0.15
CA ARG A 114 54.69 -2.17 -0.52
C ARG A 114 55.59 -0.99 -0.23
N VAL A 115 56.65 -1.23 0.52
CA VAL A 115 57.67 -0.24 0.86
C VAL A 115 58.96 -0.66 0.20
N ALA A 116 59.49 0.19 -0.67
CA ALA A 116 60.82 0.04 -1.27
C ALA A 116 61.79 0.99 -0.55
N LEU A 117 62.85 0.43 0.01
CA LEU A 117 63.92 1.14 0.73
C LEU A 117 65.13 1.26 -0.21
N ARG A 118 65.56 2.50 -0.46
CA ARG A 118 66.51 2.81 -1.52
C ARG A 118 67.93 2.45 -1.12
N ASP A 119 68.35 2.84 0.07
CA ASP A 119 69.74 2.69 0.53
C ASP A 119 70.02 1.23 0.89
N GLU A 120 69.04 0.52 1.42
CA GLU A 120 69.09 -0.93 1.63
C GLU A 120 68.85 -1.78 0.37
N ASN A 121 68.47 -1.17 -0.76
CA ASN A 121 68.15 -1.84 -2.03
C ASN A 121 67.20 -3.05 -1.88
N ARG A 122 66.15 -2.90 -1.07
CA ARG A 122 65.17 -3.95 -0.77
C ARG A 122 63.74 -3.43 -0.85
N SER A 123 62.79 -4.34 -1.08
CA SER A 123 61.37 -4.03 -0.93
C SER A 123 60.67 -5.06 -0.05
N ALA A 124 59.68 -4.60 0.71
CA ALA A 124 58.88 -5.44 1.59
C ALA A 124 57.41 -5.09 1.47
N VAL A 125 56.57 -6.13 1.39
CA VAL A 125 55.11 -5.99 1.42
C VAL A 125 54.64 -6.23 2.84
N LEU A 126 53.91 -5.27 3.41
CA LEU A 126 53.35 -5.38 4.74
C LEU A 126 52.29 -6.49 4.77
N GLN A 127 52.34 -7.34 5.79
CA GLN A 127 51.45 -8.50 5.89
C GLN A 127 49.99 -8.12 6.21
N LYS A 128 49.76 -7.00 6.92
CA LYS A 128 48.41 -6.49 7.19
C LYS A 128 47.76 -6.01 5.89
N THR A 129 46.54 -6.47 5.63
CA THR A 129 45.76 -6.07 4.45
C THR A 129 44.86 -4.87 4.74
N MET A 130 44.54 -4.14 3.68
CA MET A 130 43.48 -3.14 3.61
C MET A 130 42.38 -3.69 2.69
N ASN A 131 41.15 -3.71 3.17
CA ASN A 131 40.00 -4.21 2.44
C ASN A 131 39.15 -3.02 2.01
N VAL A 132 39.08 -2.78 0.71
CA VAL A 132 38.12 -1.85 0.09
C VAL A 132 36.81 -2.59 -0.09
N ASP A 133 35.73 -2.06 0.47
CA ASP A 133 34.39 -2.60 0.34
C ASP A 133 33.38 -1.45 0.33
N THR A 134 32.76 -1.21 -0.81
CA THR A 134 31.74 -0.17 -1.02
C THR A 134 30.31 -0.71 -0.99
N LYS A 135 30.11 -2.01 -0.76
CA LYS A 135 28.80 -2.65 -0.84
C LYS A 135 28.03 -2.52 0.47
N ALA A 136 26.90 -1.82 0.41
CA ALA A 136 26.00 -1.73 1.55
C ALA A 136 25.46 -3.11 1.96
N PRO A 137 25.40 -3.42 3.27
CA PRO A 137 24.76 -4.65 3.74
C PRO A 137 23.25 -4.60 3.49
N ALA A 138 22.64 -5.76 3.20
CA ALA A 138 21.19 -5.90 3.04
C ALA A 138 20.58 -6.62 4.27
N PRO A 139 20.23 -5.90 5.35
CA PRO A 139 19.55 -6.53 6.49
C PRO A 139 18.13 -6.98 6.10
N GLN A 140 17.49 -7.77 6.95
CA GLN A 140 16.05 -8.08 6.84
C GLN A 140 15.41 -7.98 8.22
N VAL A 141 14.19 -7.46 8.28
CA VAL A 141 13.43 -7.30 9.53
C VAL A 141 12.23 -8.23 9.53
N CYS A 142 12.02 -8.92 10.65
CA CYS A 142 10.88 -9.81 10.85
C CYS A 142 10.31 -9.66 12.25
N ILE A 143 9.00 -9.50 12.33
CA ILE A 143 8.28 -9.38 13.61
C ILE A 143 7.69 -10.74 14.02
N GLY A 144 7.66 -10.98 15.33
CA GLY A 144 7.12 -12.19 15.96
C GLY A 144 8.08 -13.37 15.97
N ASP A 145 8.69 -13.68 14.82
CA ASP A 145 9.60 -14.82 14.65
C ASP A 145 10.87 -14.45 13.85
N PRO A 146 11.98 -15.22 14.01
CA PRO A 146 13.20 -15.01 13.24
C PRO A 146 12.96 -15.06 11.72
N CYS A 147 13.71 -14.25 10.96
CA CYS A 147 13.60 -14.21 9.50
C CYS A 147 13.91 -15.52 8.76
N THR A 148 14.56 -16.47 9.43
CA THR A 148 14.78 -17.82 8.89
C THR A 148 13.50 -18.65 8.88
N LYS A 149 12.52 -18.34 9.75
CA LYS A 149 11.19 -18.94 9.74
C LYS A 149 10.29 -18.20 8.77
N ARG A 150 9.92 -18.88 7.69
CA ARG A 150 9.00 -18.37 6.66
C ARG A 150 7.60 -18.95 6.88
N ASP A 151 6.99 -18.65 8.03
CA ASP A 151 5.55 -18.94 8.17
C ASP A 151 4.75 -17.74 7.64
N PRO A 152 4.09 -17.87 6.46
CA PRO A 152 3.28 -16.80 5.90
C PRO A 152 1.95 -16.59 6.63
N ARG A 153 1.60 -17.45 7.60
CA ARG A 153 0.36 -17.36 8.36
C ARG A 153 0.47 -16.50 9.61
N LEU A 154 1.68 -16.15 10.05
CA LEU A 154 1.90 -15.30 11.22
C LEU A 154 1.41 -13.89 10.93
N GLN A 155 0.26 -13.57 11.52
CA GLN A 155 -0.32 -12.23 11.47
C GLN A 155 0.28 -11.42 12.61
N ASN A 156 1.14 -10.45 12.29
CA ASN A 156 1.78 -9.57 13.28
C ASN A 156 0.79 -8.52 13.80
N ILE A 157 -0.36 -8.99 14.30
CA ILE A 157 -1.47 -8.19 14.78
C ILE A 157 -1.47 -8.27 16.31
N VAL A 158 -1.37 -7.10 16.94
CA VAL A 158 -1.30 -6.96 18.39
C VAL A 158 -2.34 -5.98 18.90
N SER A 159 -2.89 -6.26 20.08
CA SER A 159 -3.58 -5.23 20.86
C SER A 159 -2.55 -4.24 21.41
N GLN A 160 -2.98 -2.99 21.58
CA GLN A 160 -2.15 -1.93 22.12
C GLN A 160 -1.75 -2.19 23.59
N GLY A 161 -0.47 -2.53 23.81
CA GLY A 161 0.12 -2.69 25.13
C GLY A 161 -0.13 -4.04 25.82
N ASP A 162 -0.69 -5.02 25.11
CA ASP A 162 -1.06 -6.32 25.72
C ASP A 162 0.11 -7.32 25.80
N ARG A 163 1.19 -7.10 25.03
CA ARG A 163 2.38 -7.97 25.05
C ARG A 163 3.61 -7.28 24.46
N GLU A 164 4.79 -7.79 24.81
CA GLU A 164 6.04 -7.44 24.13
C GLU A 164 6.02 -7.93 22.67
N ILE A 165 6.55 -7.10 21.78
CA ILE A 165 6.74 -7.31 20.35
C ILE A 165 8.19 -7.73 20.14
N ASP A 166 8.38 -8.92 19.60
CA ASP A 166 9.69 -9.41 19.21
C ASP A 166 10.07 -8.95 17.80
N ILE A 167 11.17 -8.22 17.70
CA ILE A 167 11.73 -7.70 16.46
C ILE A 167 13.05 -8.41 16.19
N TYR A 168 13.12 -9.14 15.09
CA TYR A 168 14.32 -9.81 14.62
C TYR A 168 14.93 -9.06 13.44
N VAL A 169 16.25 -8.85 13.47
CA VAL A 169 17.01 -8.34 12.34
C VAL A 169 18.04 -9.38 11.93
N LYS A 170 17.93 -9.85 10.69
CA LYS A 170 18.96 -10.63 10.01
C LYS A 170 19.97 -9.67 9.41
N GLY A 171 21.25 -9.87 9.70
CA GLY A 171 22.32 -8.93 9.38
C GLY A 171 22.92 -8.35 10.67
N ARG A 172 24.26 -8.40 10.80
CA ARG A 172 24.96 -7.89 11.99
C ARG A 172 25.39 -6.45 11.73
N SER A 173 25.16 -5.58 12.71
CA SER A 173 25.74 -4.24 12.72
C SER A 173 27.03 -4.27 13.54
N ARG A 174 28.09 -3.61 13.05
CA ARG A 174 29.35 -3.45 13.80
C ARG A 174 29.18 -2.53 15.00
N ASP A 175 28.30 -1.55 14.85
CA ASP A 175 27.91 -0.57 15.87
C ASP A 175 26.47 -0.88 16.34
N ASN A 176 25.72 0.15 16.74
CA ASN A 176 24.31 -0.03 17.04
C ASN A 176 23.50 -0.32 15.77
N THR A 177 22.49 -1.18 15.89
CA THR A 177 21.39 -1.27 14.94
C THR A 177 20.36 -0.22 15.34
N ILE A 178 19.99 0.64 14.39
CA ILE A 178 18.92 1.63 14.60
C ILE A 178 17.65 1.05 13.99
N LEU A 179 16.56 1.03 14.74
CA LEU A 179 15.23 0.62 14.29
C LEU A 179 14.34 1.85 14.22
N ARG A 180 13.67 2.06 13.10
CA ARG A 180 12.73 3.17 12.90
C ARG A 180 11.34 2.59 12.66
N VAL A 181 10.36 3.07 13.42
CA VAL A 181 8.97 2.65 13.31
C VAL A 181 8.19 3.72 12.55
N PHE A 182 7.68 3.36 11.38
CA PHE A 182 6.88 4.21 10.53
C PHE A 182 5.42 3.83 10.61
N ARG A 183 4.50 4.80 10.67
CA ARG A 183 3.07 4.61 10.45
C ARG A 183 2.78 4.76 8.96
N THR A 184 2.05 3.81 8.38
CA THR A 184 1.92 3.66 6.91
C THR A 184 0.47 3.68 6.42
N ASP A 185 -0.52 3.75 7.30
CA ASP A 185 -1.96 3.77 6.97
C ASP A 185 -2.54 5.17 6.72
N GLN A 186 -1.77 6.24 6.95
CA GLN A 186 -2.27 7.63 6.90
C GLN A 186 -1.66 8.51 5.79
N GLY A 187 -1.31 7.91 4.65
CA GLY A 187 -0.66 8.60 3.53
C GLY A 187 0.83 8.27 3.48
N GLU A 188 1.68 9.27 3.29
CA GLU A 188 3.13 9.08 3.31
C GLU A 188 3.60 8.48 4.66
N PRO A 189 4.58 7.56 4.65
CA PRO A 189 5.11 6.96 5.87
C PRO A 189 5.62 8.01 6.87
N LYS A 190 5.05 8.01 8.09
CA LYS A 190 5.44 8.94 9.15
C LYS A 190 6.29 8.25 10.20
N LEU A 191 7.49 8.74 10.48
CA LEU A 191 8.33 8.23 11.57
C LEU A 191 7.68 8.55 12.92
N ILE A 192 7.40 7.52 13.71
CA ILE A 192 6.74 7.64 15.03
C ILE A 192 7.70 7.34 16.18
N HIS A 193 8.68 6.47 15.96
CA HIS A 193 9.62 6.06 17.01
C HIS A 193 10.96 5.62 16.43
N THR A 194 12.04 5.87 17.17
CA THR A 194 13.37 5.35 16.86
C THR A 194 13.91 4.61 18.08
N MET A 195 14.36 3.37 17.87
CA MET A 195 15.02 2.57 18.87
C MET A 195 16.46 2.32 18.44
N SER A 196 17.33 2.05 19.41
CA SER A 196 18.71 1.63 19.16
C SER A 196 19.03 0.42 20.01
N ARG A 197 19.84 -0.48 19.46
CA ARG A 197 20.36 -1.64 20.19
C ARG A 197 21.81 -1.93 19.80
N PRO A 198 22.59 -2.60 20.66
CA PRO A 198 23.89 -3.12 20.25
C PRO A 198 23.76 -4.11 19.09
N GLY A 199 24.51 -3.90 18.01
CA GLY A 199 24.40 -4.67 16.75
C GLY A 199 24.77 -6.15 16.83
N ARG A 200 25.35 -6.59 17.95
CA ARG A 200 25.61 -8.01 18.24
C ARG A 200 24.33 -8.82 18.47
N TYR A 201 23.26 -8.17 18.91
CA TYR A 201 21.98 -8.83 19.17
C TYR A 201 21.16 -8.90 17.90
N GLN A 202 20.49 -10.03 17.70
CA GLN A 202 19.58 -10.24 16.55
C GLN A 202 18.13 -9.96 16.91
N ARG A 203 17.76 -10.06 18.19
CA ARG A 203 16.39 -9.84 18.71
C ARG A 203 16.32 -8.61 19.61
N THR A 204 15.22 -7.88 19.50
CA THR A 204 14.82 -6.79 20.39
C THR A 204 13.39 -7.01 20.81
N ARG A 205 13.11 -6.80 22.10
CA ARG A 205 11.74 -6.75 22.60
C ARG A 205 11.32 -5.30 22.73
N TRP A 206 10.09 -5.01 22.34
CA TRP A 206 9.51 -3.68 22.39
C TRP A 206 8.10 -3.76 22.94
N ASP A 207 7.71 -2.84 23.81
CA ASP A 207 6.38 -2.80 24.43
C ASP A 207 5.31 -2.11 23.56
N GLY A 208 5.67 -1.67 22.35
CA GLY A 208 4.76 -0.98 21.44
C GLY A 208 4.45 0.44 21.89
N ARG A 209 5.35 1.09 22.64
CA ARG A 209 5.21 2.49 23.06
C ARG A 209 6.14 3.43 22.30
N THR A 210 5.67 4.66 22.12
CA THR A 210 6.46 5.80 21.61
C THR A 210 7.49 6.24 22.64
N GLU A 211 8.36 7.18 22.27
CA GLU A 211 9.39 7.74 23.15
C GLU A 211 8.79 8.39 24.41
N ASP A 212 7.65 9.08 24.27
CA ASP A 212 6.87 9.64 25.40
C ASP A 212 6.16 8.58 26.29
N GLY A 213 6.40 7.29 26.07
CA GLY A 213 5.75 6.20 26.80
C GLY A 213 4.27 5.95 26.45
N LYS A 214 3.73 6.66 25.46
CA LYS A 214 2.36 6.45 24.97
C LYS A 214 2.31 5.20 24.10
N PRO A 215 1.32 4.31 24.27
CA PRO A 215 1.24 3.14 23.42
C PRO A 215 0.80 3.51 22.00
N LEU A 216 1.29 2.78 20.99
CA LEU A 216 0.97 3.03 19.58
C LEU A 216 -0.56 3.06 19.37
N PRO A 217 -1.11 4.07 18.67
CA PRO A 217 -2.53 4.05 18.32
C PRO A 217 -2.85 2.90 17.35
N PRO A 218 -4.13 2.57 17.14
CA PRO A 218 -4.52 1.64 16.09
C PRO A 218 -4.04 2.12 14.72
N GLY A 219 -3.52 1.17 13.94
CA GLY A 219 -2.98 1.45 12.61
C GLY A 219 -2.00 0.37 12.13
N THR A 220 -1.45 0.60 10.94
CA THR A 220 -0.43 -0.25 10.32
C THR A 220 0.92 0.45 10.42
N TYR A 221 1.93 -0.33 10.78
CA TYR A 221 3.28 0.13 11.02
C TYR A 221 4.30 -0.74 10.30
N LEU A 222 5.42 -0.12 9.93
CA LEU A 222 6.56 -0.77 9.32
C LEU A 222 7.82 -0.46 10.12
N ILE A 223 8.61 -1.49 10.44
CA ILE A 223 9.89 -1.33 11.14
C ILE A 223 11.05 -1.43 10.15
N GLN A 224 11.76 -0.33 9.96
CA GLN A 224 13.00 -0.28 9.19
C GLN A 224 14.21 -0.48 10.10
N ALA A 225 15.11 -1.38 9.72
CA ALA A 225 16.42 -1.51 10.36
C ALA A 225 17.51 -0.80 9.56
N GLN A 226 18.41 -0.15 10.28
CA GLN A 226 19.66 0.36 9.77
C GLN A 226 20.81 -0.37 10.45
N VAL A 227 21.71 -0.94 9.64
CA VAL A 227 22.93 -1.60 10.11
C VAL A 227 24.15 -0.96 9.44
N ARG A 228 25.31 -1.15 10.06
CA ARG A 228 26.60 -0.73 9.52
C ARG A 228 27.55 -1.91 9.50
N ASP A 229 28.26 -2.15 8.41
CA ASP A 229 29.22 -3.24 8.32
C ASP A 229 30.60 -2.88 8.92
N ARG A 230 31.63 -3.66 8.57
CA ARG A 230 33.01 -3.40 9.02
C ARG A 230 33.73 -2.34 8.19
N ALA A 231 33.33 -2.10 6.94
CA ALA A 231 33.96 -1.09 6.10
C ALA A 231 33.37 0.29 6.34
N GLY A 232 32.18 0.40 6.95
CA GLY A 232 31.51 1.65 7.22
C GLY A 232 30.19 1.79 6.46
N ASN A 233 29.92 0.91 5.49
CA ASN A 233 28.73 1.00 4.65
C ASN A 233 27.45 0.85 5.48
N ARG A 234 26.48 1.70 5.15
CA ARG A 234 25.16 1.74 5.78
C ARG A 234 24.16 0.93 4.96
N GLY A 235 23.56 -0.07 5.57
CA GLY A 235 22.43 -0.83 5.02
C GLY A 235 21.10 -0.41 5.64
N LEU A 236 20.05 -0.36 4.83
CA LEU A 236 18.67 -0.13 5.26
C LEU A 236 17.79 -1.29 4.80
N SER A 237 16.83 -1.69 5.64
CA SER A 237 15.80 -2.66 5.24
C SER A 237 14.48 -2.44 5.99
N PRO A 238 13.36 -2.23 5.29
CA PRO A 238 13.33 -1.98 3.85
C PRO A 238 13.96 -0.62 3.51
N SER A 239 14.59 -0.50 2.34
CA SER A 239 15.11 0.77 1.81
C SER A 239 14.02 1.61 1.12
N GLU A 240 12.97 0.95 0.64
CA GLU A 240 11.85 1.54 -0.10
C GLU A 240 10.52 1.14 0.58
N PHE A 241 9.53 2.01 0.47
CA PHE A 241 8.19 1.82 1.05
C PHE A 241 7.16 1.50 -0.04
N GLU A 242 7.50 0.53 -0.90
CA GLU A 242 6.63 0.09 -2.00
C GLU A 242 6.11 -1.34 -1.72
N PRO A 243 4.79 -1.58 -1.85
CA PRO A 243 4.23 -2.92 -1.68
C PRO A 243 4.92 -3.96 -2.56
N GLY A 244 5.29 -5.10 -1.98
CA GLY A 244 5.98 -6.19 -2.71
C GLY A 244 7.49 -5.99 -2.94
N ALA A 245 8.04 -4.80 -2.69
CA ALA A 245 9.50 -4.56 -2.66
C ALA A 245 10.12 -4.80 -1.27
N VAL A 246 9.26 -4.95 -0.25
CA VAL A 246 9.67 -5.11 1.15
C VAL A 246 10.05 -6.57 1.43
N ASP A 247 11.34 -6.78 1.66
CA ASP A 247 11.88 -8.05 2.11
C ASP A 247 11.56 -8.34 3.59
N GLY A 248 11.34 -9.61 3.91
CA GLY A 248 11.06 -10.05 5.28
C GLY A 248 9.59 -9.89 5.67
N ARG A 249 9.34 -9.54 6.95
CA ARG A 249 8.00 -9.26 7.49
C ARG A 249 8.09 -8.13 8.54
N PRO A 250 8.46 -6.90 8.12
CA PRO A 250 8.62 -5.78 9.03
C PRO A 250 7.28 -5.16 9.47
N GLY A 251 6.15 -5.66 8.98
CA GLY A 251 4.82 -5.15 9.27
C GLY A 251 4.32 -5.51 10.66
N LEU A 252 3.69 -4.54 11.30
CA LEU A 252 2.99 -4.62 12.57
C LEU A 252 1.65 -3.92 12.46
N THR A 253 0.56 -4.61 12.77
CA THR A 253 -0.76 -3.98 12.89
C THR A 253 -1.15 -3.87 14.36
N VAL A 254 -1.47 -2.67 14.81
CA VAL A 254 -2.01 -2.44 16.16
C VAL A 254 -3.52 -2.34 16.06
N ARG A 255 -4.23 -3.22 16.76
CA ARG A 255 -5.69 -3.29 16.75
C ARG A 255 -6.25 -4.07 17.92
N GLY A 256 -7.33 -3.57 18.52
CA GLY A 256 -8.03 -4.25 19.61
C GLY A 256 -9.19 -5.15 19.17
N ILE A 257 -10.03 -4.68 18.23
CA ILE A 257 -11.14 -5.48 17.68
C ILE A 257 -11.40 -5.14 16.20
N SER A 258 -11.73 -6.14 15.38
CA SER A 258 -12.25 -5.98 14.01
C SER A 258 -13.18 -7.13 13.64
N ALA A 259 -13.93 -6.96 12.55
CA ALA A 259 -14.69 -8.05 11.98
C ALA A 259 -14.61 -8.12 10.46
N GLN A 260 -14.76 -9.33 9.94
CA GLN A 260 -14.94 -9.66 8.54
C GLN A 260 -16.38 -10.16 8.35
N PRO A 261 -17.31 -9.26 7.96
CA PRO A 261 -18.70 -9.64 7.71
C PRO A 261 -18.84 -10.40 6.37
N PRO A 262 -19.97 -11.09 6.13
CA PRO A 262 -20.28 -11.63 4.82
C PRO A 262 -20.44 -10.49 3.82
N VAL A 263 -19.74 -10.60 2.69
CA VAL A 263 -19.79 -9.62 1.58
C VAL A 263 -20.94 -9.92 0.60
N ARG A 264 -21.53 -11.11 0.73
CA ARG A 264 -22.72 -11.54 0.00
C ARG A 264 -23.95 -11.41 0.91
N PRO A 265 -25.12 -11.06 0.37
CA PRO A 265 -26.33 -10.95 1.17
C PRO A 265 -26.71 -12.26 1.84
N VAL A 266 -27.07 -12.17 3.13
CA VAL A 266 -27.68 -13.27 3.86
C VAL A 266 -29.19 -13.15 3.74
N THR A 267 -29.89 -14.25 3.46
CA THR A 267 -31.36 -14.25 3.46
C THR A 267 -31.88 -13.94 4.87
N ALA A 268 -32.96 -13.16 4.98
CA ALA A 268 -33.64 -12.88 6.25
C ALA A 268 -33.97 -14.18 7.02
N GLY A 269 -33.63 -14.24 8.31
CA GLY A 269 -33.72 -15.46 9.13
C GLY A 269 -32.65 -16.53 8.82
N GLY A 270 -31.78 -16.31 7.84
CA GLY A 270 -30.68 -17.18 7.48
C GLY A 270 -29.58 -17.22 8.55
N ARG A 271 -28.69 -18.21 8.44
CA ARG A 271 -27.48 -18.29 9.28
C ARG A 271 -26.47 -17.24 8.80
N THR A 272 -26.08 -16.35 9.69
CA THR A 272 -25.04 -15.33 9.48
C THR A 272 -23.80 -15.73 10.26
N GLU A 273 -22.66 -15.68 9.59
CA GLU A 273 -21.35 -16.00 10.16
C GLU A 273 -20.43 -14.81 9.96
N VAL A 274 -19.79 -14.34 11.03
CA VAL A 274 -18.88 -13.19 11.03
C VAL A 274 -17.63 -13.57 11.79
N PHE A 275 -16.48 -13.48 11.13
CA PHE A 275 -15.20 -13.63 11.81
C PHE A 275 -14.88 -12.34 12.58
N VAL A 276 -14.60 -12.46 13.87
CA VAL A 276 -14.28 -11.38 14.81
C VAL A 276 -12.88 -11.62 15.37
N ASP A 277 -11.97 -10.69 15.10
CA ASP A 277 -10.65 -10.68 15.73
C ASP A 277 -10.69 -9.72 16.94
N ALA A 278 -10.98 -10.27 18.12
CA ALA A 278 -10.95 -9.56 19.41
C ALA A 278 -9.69 -9.90 20.23
N ARG A 279 -8.63 -10.42 19.59
CA ARG A 279 -7.36 -10.82 20.22
C ARG A 279 -7.51 -11.80 21.40
N GLY A 280 -8.56 -12.61 21.39
CA GLY A 280 -8.89 -13.59 22.45
C GLY A 280 -9.69 -13.02 23.62
N ALA A 281 -10.04 -11.73 23.60
CA ALA A 281 -10.90 -11.12 24.59
C ALA A 281 -12.38 -11.47 24.34
N GLU A 282 -13.17 -11.51 25.42
CA GLU A 282 -14.63 -11.49 25.31
C GLU A 282 -15.09 -10.16 24.71
N PHE A 283 -16.10 -10.22 23.84
CA PHE A 283 -16.70 -9.06 23.21
C PHE A 283 -18.23 -9.08 23.32
N ARG A 284 -18.81 -7.90 23.46
CA ARG A 284 -20.24 -7.66 23.31
C ARG A 284 -20.53 -7.34 21.85
N TRP A 285 -21.64 -7.86 21.33
CA TRP A 285 -22.10 -7.57 19.98
C TRP A 285 -23.56 -7.11 19.99
N ARG A 286 -23.90 -6.20 19.07
CA ARG A 286 -25.27 -5.70 18.85
C ARG A 286 -25.51 -5.50 17.37
N VAL A 287 -26.75 -5.73 16.94
CA VAL A 287 -27.15 -5.54 15.54
C VAL A 287 -28.29 -4.55 15.49
N ARG A 288 -28.20 -3.58 14.57
CA ARG A 288 -29.31 -2.67 14.23
C ARG A 288 -29.35 -2.43 12.73
N ARG A 289 -30.52 -2.03 12.24
CA ARG A 289 -30.68 -1.64 10.83
C ARG A 289 -30.09 -0.23 10.63
N VAL A 290 -29.50 0.01 9.46
CA VAL A 290 -29.02 1.35 9.11
C VAL A 290 -30.18 2.36 9.17
N GLY A 291 -29.90 3.56 9.71
CA GLY A 291 -30.91 4.60 9.94
C GLY A 291 -31.85 4.38 11.13
N GLN A 292 -31.74 3.25 11.84
CA GLN A 292 -32.54 2.96 13.03
C GLN A 292 -31.65 2.95 14.28
N GLY A 293 -32.14 3.53 15.38
CA GLY A 293 -31.45 3.52 16.68
C GLY A 293 -31.69 2.25 17.51
N ARG A 294 -32.75 1.49 17.21
CA ARG A 294 -33.13 0.30 17.98
C ARG A 294 -32.29 -0.92 17.57
N TYR A 295 -31.68 -1.56 18.56
CA TYR A 295 -31.04 -2.86 18.38
C TYR A 295 -32.08 -3.98 18.25
N VAL A 296 -31.84 -4.89 17.31
CA VAL A 296 -32.73 -6.03 17.00
C VAL A 296 -32.14 -7.37 17.44
N LYS A 297 -30.82 -7.45 17.62
CA LYS A 297 -30.10 -8.61 18.17
C LYS A 297 -28.91 -8.13 19.01
N GLY A 298 -28.40 -8.99 19.86
CA GLY A 298 -27.14 -8.78 20.57
C GLY A 298 -26.83 -9.91 21.54
N GLY A 299 -25.63 -9.87 22.10
CA GLY A 299 -25.14 -10.83 23.06
C GLY A 299 -23.68 -10.58 23.44
N THR A 300 -23.04 -11.58 24.03
CA THR A 300 -21.61 -11.65 24.28
C THR A 300 -21.03 -12.93 23.66
N ALA A 301 -19.76 -12.91 23.29
CA ALA A 301 -19.04 -14.06 22.76
C ALA A 301 -17.54 -13.93 23.00
N THR A 302 -16.86 -15.08 23.03
CA THR A 302 -15.39 -15.20 23.01
C THR A 302 -14.89 -15.94 21.76
N ASP A 303 -15.75 -16.75 21.13
CA ASP A 303 -15.44 -17.45 19.89
C ASP A 303 -15.22 -16.41 18.77
N PRO A 304 -14.08 -16.46 18.05
CA PRO A 304 -13.84 -15.57 16.92
C PRO A 304 -14.82 -15.82 15.75
N ASN A 305 -15.51 -16.95 15.70
CA ASN A 305 -16.54 -17.21 14.70
C ASN A 305 -17.94 -16.91 15.24
N LEU A 306 -18.36 -15.63 15.15
CA LEU A 306 -19.67 -15.20 15.64
C LEU A 306 -20.78 -15.69 14.69
N VAL A 307 -21.64 -16.56 15.21
CA VAL A 307 -22.80 -17.09 14.47
C VAL A 307 -24.11 -16.61 15.08
N PHE A 308 -25.00 -16.05 14.25
CA PHE A 308 -26.36 -15.67 14.65
C PHE A 308 -27.32 -15.77 13.46
N ARG A 309 -28.63 -15.60 13.73
CA ARG A 309 -29.65 -15.55 12.68
C ARG A 309 -29.85 -14.12 12.20
N ALA A 310 -29.77 -13.90 10.88
CA ALA A 310 -30.06 -12.61 10.27
C ALA A 310 -31.44 -12.10 10.72
N PRO A 311 -31.61 -10.80 11.00
CA PRO A 311 -32.91 -10.22 11.29
C PRO A 311 -33.95 -10.58 10.22
N GLU A 312 -35.19 -10.84 10.65
CA GLU A 312 -36.32 -11.03 9.74
C GLU A 312 -36.82 -9.67 9.22
N GLY A 313 -37.51 -9.67 8.08
CA GLY A 313 -38.16 -8.49 7.51
C GLY A 313 -37.68 -8.11 6.11
N PRO A 314 -37.85 -6.83 5.71
CA PRO A 314 -37.49 -6.35 4.39
C PRO A 314 -35.97 -6.32 4.21
N SER A 315 -35.52 -6.29 2.94
CA SER A 315 -34.10 -6.17 2.61
C SER A 315 -33.53 -4.88 3.23
N GLY A 316 -32.24 -4.91 3.56
CA GLY A 316 -31.57 -3.75 4.10
C GLY A 316 -30.16 -4.07 4.59
N VAL A 317 -29.41 -2.99 4.84
CA VAL A 317 -28.10 -3.09 5.47
C VAL A 317 -28.26 -3.01 6.98
N TYR A 318 -27.56 -3.89 7.68
CA TYR A 318 -27.49 -3.93 9.13
C TYR A 318 -26.06 -3.66 9.57
N LEU A 319 -25.93 -3.02 10.73
CA LEU A 319 -24.67 -2.73 11.38
C LEU A 319 -24.48 -3.70 12.54
N LEU A 320 -23.36 -4.43 12.52
CA LEU A 320 -22.87 -5.21 13.64
C LEU A 320 -21.88 -4.36 14.43
N GLU A 321 -22.29 -3.92 15.61
CA GLU A 321 -21.46 -3.17 16.53
C GLU A 321 -20.83 -4.13 17.53
N LEU A 322 -19.50 -4.10 17.64
CA LEU A 322 -18.70 -4.96 18.49
C LEU A 322 -17.93 -4.11 19.50
N ARG A 323 -17.80 -4.62 20.73
CA ARG A 323 -17.05 -3.94 21.80
C ARG A 323 -16.28 -4.93 22.66
N ALA A 324 -14.97 -4.75 22.80
CA ALA A 324 -14.10 -5.47 23.71
C ALA A 324 -13.30 -4.47 24.57
N GLY A 325 -13.62 -4.39 25.86
CA GLY A 325 -13.02 -3.39 26.75
C GLY A 325 -13.24 -1.94 26.26
N ARG A 326 -12.15 -1.23 25.96
CA ARG A 326 -12.18 0.12 25.37
C ARG A 326 -12.37 0.15 23.86
N TRP A 327 -12.19 -0.99 23.20
CA TRP A 327 -12.19 -1.09 21.75
C TRP A 327 -13.60 -1.31 21.22
N SER A 328 -13.92 -0.67 20.10
CA SER A 328 -15.14 -0.90 19.36
C SER A 328 -14.89 -0.87 17.87
N THR A 329 -15.75 -1.57 17.13
CA THR A 329 -15.81 -1.50 15.67
C THR A 329 -17.25 -1.72 15.22
N THR A 330 -17.63 -1.15 14.10
CA THR A 330 -18.95 -1.30 13.48
C THR A 330 -18.79 -1.72 12.05
N VAL A 331 -19.29 -2.89 11.67
CA VAL A 331 -19.21 -3.40 10.30
C VAL A 331 -20.60 -3.58 9.67
N PRO A 332 -20.79 -3.22 8.39
CA PRO A 332 -22.05 -3.47 7.70
C PRO A 332 -22.13 -4.90 7.19
N PHE A 333 -23.34 -5.47 7.19
CA PHE A 333 -23.66 -6.70 6.47
C PHE A 333 -25.03 -6.59 5.81
N LEU A 334 -25.22 -7.33 4.73
CA LEU A 334 -26.39 -7.20 3.86
C LEU A 334 -27.41 -8.29 4.19
N VAL A 335 -28.67 -7.91 4.36
CA VAL A 335 -29.78 -8.84 4.55
C VAL A 335 -30.77 -8.69 3.39
N GLN A 336 -31.08 -9.80 2.74
CA GLN A 336 -32.01 -9.89 1.62
C GLN A 336 -33.34 -10.49 2.10
N ALA A 337 -34.46 -9.81 1.82
CA ALA A 337 -35.79 -10.34 2.13
C ALA A 337 -36.10 -11.63 1.36
N LYS A 338 -36.98 -12.45 1.93
CA LYS A 338 -37.56 -13.63 1.27
C LYS A 338 -38.51 -13.24 0.12
N GLU A 339 -39.26 -12.15 0.32
CA GLU A 339 -40.15 -11.60 -0.69
C GLU A 339 -39.40 -10.70 -1.68
N ARG A 340 -39.66 -10.90 -2.97
CA ARG A 340 -39.01 -10.16 -4.05
C ARG A 340 -39.57 -8.74 -4.20
N ALA A 341 -38.67 -7.78 -4.40
CA ALA A 341 -39.01 -6.42 -4.83
C ALA A 341 -38.75 -6.21 -6.34
N ARG A 342 -39.33 -5.13 -6.90
CA ARG A 342 -39.16 -4.78 -8.33
C ARG A 342 -37.79 -4.17 -8.63
N VAL A 343 -37.22 -3.45 -7.67
CA VAL A 343 -35.93 -2.77 -7.80
C VAL A 343 -34.86 -3.54 -7.03
N LEU A 344 -33.70 -3.73 -7.65
CA LEU A 344 -32.51 -4.29 -7.03
C LEU A 344 -31.49 -3.19 -6.76
N VAL A 345 -31.18 -2.98 -5.49
CA VAL A 345 -30.10 -2.10 -5.04
C VAL A 345 -28.82 -2.91 -4.93
N VAL A 346 -27.76 -2.41 -5.54
CA VAL A 346 -26.43 -3.02 -5.55
C VAL A 346 -25.51 -2.12 -4.72
N VAL A 347 -24.84 -2.70 -3.73
CA VAL A 347 -23.86 -1.98 -2.89
C VAL A 347 -22.40 -2.22 -3.37
N PRO A 348 -21.51 -1.22 -3.24
CA PRO A 348 -20.20 -1.19 -3.89
C PRO A 348 -19.12 -1.94 -3.10
N THR A 349 -19.32 -3.23 -2.79
CA THR A 349 -18.38 -4.01 -1.96
C THR A 349 -17.00 -4.18 -2.59
N LEU A 350 -16.87 -4.24 -3.92
CA LEU A 350 -15.56 -4.21 -4.58
C LEU A 350 -14.79 -2.93 -4.23
N SER A 351 -15.52 -1.81 -4.14
CA SER A 351 -14.91 -0.50 -3.83
C SER A 351 -14.62 -0.35 -2.35
N TRP A 352 -15.47 -0.88 -1.48
CA TRP A 352 -15.23 -0.97 -0.03
C TRP A 352 -13.95 -1.77 0.25
N ILE A 353 -13.90 -3.00 -0.27
CA ILE A 353 -12.75 -3.88 -0.11
C ILE A 353 -11.55 -3.25 -0.80
N GLY A 354 -11.66 -2.75 -2.03
CA GLY A 354 -10.51 -2.21 -2.77
C GLY A 354 -9.87 -0.97 -2.17
N ARG A 355 -10.60 -0.16 -1.38
CA ARG A 355 -10.07 1.06 -0.74
C ARG A 355 -9.52 0.85 0.66
N ASP A 356 -9.97 -0.20 1.32
CA ASP A 356 -9.66 -0.36 2.74
C ASP A 356 -8.16 -0.57 2.98
N LYS A 357 -7.64 -0.06 4.09
CA LYS A 357 -6.19 -0.03 4.34
C LYS A 357 -5.75 -1.18 5.24
N VAL A 358 -5.88 -2.39 4.71
CA VAL A 358 -5.45 -3.62 5.39
C VAL A 358 -4.08 -4.06 4.86
N ASP A 359 -3.17 -4.39 5.77
CA ASP A 359 -1.90 -5.06 5.47
C ASP A 359 -2.18 -6.56 5.30
N ASP A 360 -2.26 -7.02 4.04
CA ASP A 360 -2.50 -8.43 3.73
C ASP A 360 -1.18 -9.22 3.82
N ALA A 361 -1.26 -10.55 4.02
CA ALA A 361 -0.05 -11.37 4.04
C ALA A 361 0.78 -11.17 2.75
N PRO A 362 2.10 -10.88 2.87
CA PRO A 362 2.98 -11.34 3.95
C PRO A 362 3.08 -10.46 5.22
N PHE A 363 2.25 -9.42 5.39
CA PHE A 363 2.32 -8.47 6.51
C PHE A 363 3.62 -7.68 6.47
N ASP A 364 3.80 -6.97 5.35
CA ASP A 364 4.99 -6.17 5.08
C ASP A 364 4.92 -4.77 5.71
N GLY A 365 3.78 -4.42 6.32
CA GLY A 365 3.58 -3.14 6.97
C GLY A 365 3.13 -2.06 6.01
N LEU A 366 2.76 -2.40 4.77
CA LEU A 366 2.19 -1.48 3.80
C LEU A 366 0.76 -1.91 3.47
N PRO A 367 -0.26 -1.05 3.70
CA PRO A 367 -1.63 -1.40 3.37
C PRO A 367 -1.83 -1.68 1.87
N ASN A 368 -2.48 -2.78 1.54
CA ASN A 368 -2.77 -3.15 0.16
C ASN A 368 -4.12 -2.57 -0.28
N THR A 369 -4.09 -1.77 -1.35
CA THR A 369 -5.29 -1.16 -1.93
C THR A 369 -5.29 -1.27 -3.46
N LEU A 370 -6.47 -1.28 -4.07
CA LEU A 370 -6.59 -1.19 -5.52
C LEU A 370 -6.22 0.20 -6.06
N LEU A 371 -6.13 1.23 -5.20
CA LEU A 371 -5.70 2.58 -5.58
C LEU A 371 -4.20 2.64 -5.86
N THR A 372 -3.41 1.85 -5.14
CA THR A 372 -1.96 1.73 -5.27
C THR A 372 -1.53 0.70 -6.32
N GLY A 373 -2.48 0.06 -7.01
CA GLY A 373 -2.19 -0.98 -8.00
C GLY A 373 -2.07 -2.40 -7.42
N ASP A 374 -2.27 -2.54 -6.11
CA ASP A 374 -1.99 -3.80 -5.42
C ASP A 374 -3.02 -4.88 -5.71
N LYS A 375 -2.61 -6.10 -5.37
CA LYS A 375 -3.51 -7.23 -5.21
C LYS A 375 -4.15 -7.18 -3.82
N VAL A 376 -5.47 -7.31 -3.78
CA VAL A 376 -6.26 -7.28 -2.54
C VAL A 376 -6.96 -8.62 -2.32
N ARG A 377 -6.96 -9.13 -1.08
CA ARG A 377 -7.71 -10.34 -0.72
C ARG A 377 -9.17 -10.02 -0.40
N TRP A 378 -10.06 -10.97 -0.68
CA TRP A 378 -11.46 -10.89 -0.24
C TRP A 378 -11.98 -12.27 0.18
N PRO A 379 -12.95 -12.33 1.10
CA PRO A 379 -13.35 -11.28 2.02
C PRO A 379 -12.17 -10.91 2.94
N ARG A 380 -12.23 -9.70 3.51
CA ARG A 380 -11.27 -9.23 4.51
C ARG A 380 -11.98 -8.39 5.55
N MET A 381 -11.30 -8.18 6.66
CA MET A 381 -11.74 -7.28 7.74
C MET A 381 -11.97 -5.85 7.23
N PHE A 382 -12.97 -5.17 7.77
CA PHE A 382 -13.13 -3.73 7.53
C PHE A 382 -12.40 -2.91 8.61
N VAL A 383 -11.57 -1.96 8.18
CA VAL A 383 -10.71 -1.12 9.05
C VAL A 383 -10.78 0.37 8.71
N GLY A 384 -11.78 0.78 7.94
CA GLY A 384 -12.10 2.20 7.72
C GLY A 384 -12.60 2.88 9.00
N ASP A 385 -13.40 3.93 8.88
CA ASP A 385 -13.84 4.76 10.01
C ASP A 385 -14.59 3.94 11.07
N ASP A 386 -13.87 3.57 12.15
CA ASP A 386 -14.30 2.61 13.17
C ASP A 386 -14.81 1.27 12.62
N GLY A 387 -14.27 0.82 11.48
CA GLY A 387 -14.66 -0.42 10.78
C GLY A 387 -15.76 -0.25 9.73
N LEU A 388 -16.28 0.96 9.54
CA LEU A 388 -17.15 1.25 8.40
C LEU A 388 -16.30 1.38 7.12
N PRO A 389 -16.71 0.77 6.00
CA PRO A 389 -16.02 0.96 4.74
C PRO A 389 -16.01 2.43 4.30
N ALA A 390 -14.91 2.85 3.67
CA ALA A 390 -14.76 4.23 3.18
C ALA A 390 -15.93 4.62 2.25
N GLY A 391 -16.57 5.75 2.55
CA GLY A 391 -17.71 6.27 1.79
C GLY A 391 -19.05 5.59 2.09
N PHE A 392 -19.12 4.63 3.02
CA PHE A 392 -20.37 3.99 3.39
C PHE A 392 -21.35 4.97 4.03
N ALA A 393 -20.91 5.69 5.06
CA ALA A 393 -21.75 6.60 5.83
C ALA A 393 -22.17 7.81 5.01
N GLU A 394 -21.31 8.28 4.10
CA GLU A 394 -21.52 9.46 3.28
C GLU A 394 -22.31 9.15 2.01
N ASN A 395 -22.04 8.02 1.33
CA ASN A 395 -22.52 7.81 -0.03
C ASN A 395 -23.58 6.71 -0.18
N VAL A 396 -23.63 5.75 0.74
CA VAL A 396 -24.50 4.57 0.61
C VAL A 396 -25.63 4.60 1.64
N ALA A 397 -25.28 4.79 2.91
CA ALA A 397 -26.23 4.76 4.01
C ALA A 397 -27.38 5.78 3.84
N PRO A 398 -27.17 7.06 3.46
CA PRO A 398 -28.26 8.03 3.39
C PRO A 398 -29.31 7.65 2.35
N LEU A 399 -28.89 7.12 1.20
CA LEU A 399 -29.80 6.65 0.15
C LEU A 399 -30.65 5.47 0.62
N LEU A 400 -30.06 4.50 1.31
CA LEU A 400 -30.79 3.36 1.86
C LEU A 400 -31.80 3.81 2.94
N VAL A 401 -31.38 4.71 3.83
CA VAL A 401 -32.26 5.30 4.85
C VAL A 401 -33.43 6.04 4.21
N PHE A 402 -33.18 6.78 3.12
CA PHE A 402 -34.23 7.46 2.37
C PHE A 402 -35.26 6.47 1.80
N LEU A 403 -34.81 5.42 1.12
CA LEU A 403 -35.70 4.38 0.56
C LEU A 403 -36.55 3.75 1.68
N ASP A 404 -35.94 3.46 2.81
CA ASP A 404 -36.59 2.82 3.95
C ASP A 404 -37.63 3.73 4.62
N ARG A 405 -37.28 5.00 4.89
CA ARG A 405 -38.19 6.00 5.48
C ARG A 405 -39.41 6.22 4.60
N ARG A 406 -39.24 6.20 3.28
CA ARG A 406 -40.33 6.37 2.29
C ARG A 406 -41.00 5.05 1.90
N LYS A 407 -40.70 3.95 2.59
CA LYS A 407 -41.29 2.60 2.37
C LYS A 407 -41.12 2.09 0.93
N LEU A 408 -40.05 2.50 0.25
CA LEU A 408 -39.72 2.06 -1.10
C LEU A 408 -38.98 0.71 -1.02
N ARG A 409 -39.70 -0.38 -1.30
CA ARG A 409 -39.18 -1.75 -1.17
C ARG A 409 -38.12 -2.07 -2.24
N TYR A 410 -36.98 -2.59 -1.83
CA TYR A 410 -35.94 -3.08 -2.73
C TYR A 410 -35.44 -4.46 -2.33
N ASP A 411 -34.81 -5.13 -3.28
CA ASP A 411 -33.90 -6.24 -3.04
C ASP A 411 -32.48 -5.71 -3.00
N LEU A 412 -31.60 -6.40 -2.28
CA LEU A 412 -30.26 -5.94 -1.95
C LEU A 412 -29.23 -6.99 -2.34
N THR A 413 -28.27 -6.59 -3.15
CA THR A 413 -27.09 -7.40 -3.48
C THR A 413 -25.81 -6.57 -3.38
N SER A 414 -24.66 -7.24 -3.43
CA SER A 414 -23.37 -6.59 -3.61
C SER A 414 -22.89 -6.73 -5.05
N ASP A 415 -22.02 -5.84 -5.50
CA ASP A 415 -21.36 -5.95 -6.81
C ASP A 415 -20.54 -7.25 -6.97
N ILE A 416 -19.92 -7.77 -5.89
CA ILE A 416 -19.27 -9.09 -5.88
C ILE A 416 -20.29 -10.21 -6.09
N ASP A 417 -21.37 -10.23 -5.29
CA ASP A 417 -22.41 -11.26 -5.41
C ASP A 417 -23.10 -11.22 -6.78
N LEU A 418 -23.34 -10.02 -7.31
CA LEU A 418 -23.93 -9.81 -8.62
C LEU A 418 -23.00 -10.21 -9.77
N ASP A 419 -21.68 -10.18 -9.60
CA ASP A 419 -20.74 -10.69 -10.60
C ASP A 419 -20.67 -12.23 -10.58
N LEU A 420 -20.55 -12.80 -9.37
CA LEU A 420 -20.32 -14.23 -9.15
C LEU A 420 -21.57 -15.09 -9.31
N THR A 421 -22.71 -14.61 -8.84
CA THR A 421 -23.94 -15.40 -8.84
C THR A 421 -24.77 -15.16 -10.09
N ARG A 422 -25.73 -16.08 -10.30
CA ARG A 422 -26.83 -15.92 -11.24
C ARG A 422 -28.18 -15.77 -10.52
N ASN A 423 -28.20 -15.39 -9.23
CA ASN A 423 -29.45 -15.16 -8.49
C ASN A 423 -29.20 -14.34 -7.20
N PRO A 424 -29.77 -13.13 -7.08
CA PRO A 424 -30.61 -12.46 -8.08
C PRO A 424 -29.76 -12.01 -9.28
N ARG A 425 -30.29 -12.18 -10.50
CA ARG A 425 -29.71 -11.49 -11.66
C ARG A 425 -30.27 -10.07 -11.73
N ALA A 426 -29.49 -9.16 -12.28
CA ALA A 426 -30.02 -7.87 -12.74
C ALA A 426 -31.24 -8.07 -13.64
N SER A 427 -31.21 -9.06 -14.53
CA SER A 427 -32.30 -9.40 -15.45
C SER A 427 -33.58 -9.91 -14.79
N ASP A 428 -33.55 -10.30 -13.51
CA ASP A 428 -34.75 -10.77 -12.81
C ASP A 428 -35.57 -9.60 -12.22
N ARG A 429 -35.23 -8.34 -12.58
CA ARG A 429 -35.71 -7.11 -11.92
C ARG A 429 -36.07 -6.05 -12.95
N GLU A 430 -37.12 -5.30 -12.65
CA GLU A 430 -37.59 -4.20 -13.51
C GLU A 430 -36.57 -3.05 -13.55
N GLY A 431 -35.89 -2.81 -12.43
CA GLY A 431 -34.87 -1.77 -12.31
C GLY A 431 -33.70 -2.16 -11.40
N VAL A 432 -32.54 -1.61 -11.69
CA VAL A 432 -31.31 -1.75 -10.90
C VAL A 432 -30.84 -0.36 -10.44
N LEU A 433 -30.43 -0.25 -9.19
CA LEU A 433 -29.86 0.96 -8.61
C LEU A 433 -28.47 0.63 -8.06
N LEU A 434 -27.45 1.35 -8.51
CA LEU A 434 -26.10 1.28 -7.94
C LEU A 434 -25.98 2.33 -6.84
N ALA A 435 -25.86 1.90 -5.58
CA ALA A 435 -25.86 2.79 -4.43
C ALA A 435 -24.45 3.30 -4.10
N GLY A 436 -24.15 4.53 -4.51
CA GLY A 436 -22.87 5.18 -4.27
C GLY A 436 -21.76 4.75 -5.25
N SER A 437 -20.57 5.33 -5.07
CA SER A 437 -19.46 5.24 -6.03
C SER A 437 -18.87 3.81 -6.17
N MET A 438 -19.35 3.06 -7.17
CA MET A 438 -18.76 1.79 -7.61
C MET A 438 -17.53 2.03 -8.47
N THR A 439 -16.43 2.43 -7.85
CA THR A 439 -15.22 2.86 -8.54
C THR A 439 -14.58 1.79 -9.43
N TRP A 440 -14.66 0.52 -9.01
CA TRP A 440 -14.21 -0.61 -9.81
C TRP A 440 -15.38 -1.46 -10.29
N VAL A 441 -15.22 -2.02 -11.47
CA VAL A 441 -16.14 -2.98 -12.09
C VAL A 441 -15.34 -4.12 -12.71
N THR A 442 -15.84 -5.35 -12.65
CA THR A 442 -15.26 -6.45 -13.40
C THR A 442 -15.75 -6.41 -14.85
N ARG A 443 -14.97 -6.98 -15.78
CA ARG A 443 -15.41 -7.07 -17.18
C ARG A 443 -16.74 -7.83 -17.33
N SER A 444 -16.92 -8.88 -16.53
CA SER A 444 -18.14 -9.69 -16.51
C SER A 444 -19.33 -8.86 -16.03
N LEU A 445 -19.22 -8.18 -14.88
CA LEU A 445 -20.28 -7.34 -14.35
C LEU A 445 -20.63 -6.18 -15.28
N GLY A 446 -19.63 -5.49 -15.84
CA GLY A 446 -19.85 -4.38 -16.77
C GLY A 446 -20.60 -4.82 -18.04
N ASN A 447 -20.26 -5.98 -18.61
CA ASN A 447 -20.99 -6.55 -19.74
C ASN A 447 -22.41 -6.95 -19.35
N ARG A 448 -22.59 -7.59 -18.20
CA ARG A 448 -23.91 -8.01 -17.71
C ARG A 448 -24.87 -6.84 -17.50
N LEU A 449 -24.38 -5.73 -16.95
CA LEU A 449 -25.18 -4.52 -16.77
C LEU A 449 -25.51 -3.86 -18.12
N ARG A 450 -24.57 -3.89 -19.08
CA ARG A 450 -24.84 -3.43 -20.46
C ARG A 450 -25.92 -4.27 -21.13
N ASP A 451 -25.79 -5.59 -21.09
CA ASP A 451 -26.75 -6.52 -21.68
C ASP A 451 -28.16 -6.35 -21.05
N TYR A 452 -28.21 -6.13 -19.73
CA TYR A 452 -29.45 -5.82 -19.02
C TYR A 452 -30.14 -4.56 -19.57
N VAL A 453 -29.39 -3.47 -19.75
CA VAL A 453 -29.90 -2.21 -20.31
C VAL A 453 -30.32 -2.41 -21.78
N ASP A 454 -29.49 -3.05 -22.60
CA ASP A 454 -29.79 -3.28 -24.02
C ASP A 454 -31.09 -4.08 -24.21
N GLN A 455 -31.40 -4.97 -23.28
CA GLN A 455 -32.62 -5.80 -23.26
C GLN A 455 -33.86 -5.09 -22.69
N GLY A 456 -33.78 -3.81 -22.32
CA GLY A 456 -34.92 -3.04 -21.80
C GLY A 456 -34.86 -2.73 -20.31
N GLY A 457 -33.80 -3.14 -19.63
CA GLY A 457 -33.57 -2.85 -18.22
C GLY A 457 -33.38 -1.36 -17.93
N LYS A 458 -33.71 -0.95 -16.72
CA LYS A 458 -33.54 0.42 -16.25
C LYS A 458 -32.49 0.46 -15.16
N LEU A 459 -31.46 1.28 -15.33
CA LEU A 459 -30.33 1.36 -14.43
C LEU A 459 -30.18 2.79 -13.91
N ALA A 460 -30.09 2.97 -12.59
CA ALA A 460 -29.67 4.22 -11.98
C ALA A 460 -28.27 4.07 -11.36
N ILE A 461 -27.41 5.03 -11.62
CA ILE A 461 -26.03 5.06 -11.17
C ILE A 461 -25.84 6.27 -10.27
N PHE A 462 -25.66 6.04 -8.96
CA PHE A 462 -25.36 7.10 -7.99
C PHE A 462 -23.87 7.18 -7.69
N GLY A 463 -23.37 8.40 -7.48
CA GLY A 463 -21.99 8.66 -7.07
C GLY A 463 -21.05 8.89 -8.24
N SER A 464 -19.96 9.62 -7.96
CA SER A 464 -18.92 9.95 -8.94
C SER A 464 -17.93 8.80 -9.14
N ASP A 465 -17.21 8.89 -10.26
CA ASP A 465 -16.12 7.98 -10.64
C ASP A 465 -16.56 6.51 -10.72
N THR A 466 -17.84 6.31 -11.03
CA THR A 466 -18.53 5.02 -11.02
C THR A 466 -18.30 4.24 -12.31
N LEU A 467 -17.93 2.97 -12.18
CA LEU A 467 -17.65 1.96 -13.21
C LEU A 467 -16.52 2.35 -14.18
N ARG A 468 -15.62 3.23 -13.76
CA ARG A 468 -14.54 3.72 -14.63
C ARG A 468 -13.24 2.94 -14.54
N ARG A 469 -13.02 2.15 -13.48
CA ARG A 469 -11.83 1.29 -13.38
C ARG A 469 -12.22 -0.17 -13.51
N GLY A 470 -11.42 -0.92 -14.26
CA GLY A 470 -11.49 -2.37 -14.32
C GLY A 470 -10.81 -3.01 -13.12
N VAL A 471 -11.31 -4.16 -12.67
CA VAL A 471 -10.61 -5.06 -11.75
C VAL A 471 -10.87 -6.51 -12.14
N ARG A 472 -9.89 -7.39 -11.92
CA ARG A 472 -10.07 -8.83 -12.10
C ARG A 472 -10.44 -9.47 -10.76
N LEU A 473 -11.67 -9.97 -10.68
CA LEU A 473 -12.11 -10.83 -9.59
C LEU A 473 -11.66 -12.27 -9.85
N ARG A 474 -10.88 -12.84 -8.94
CA ARG A 474 -10.59 -14.28 -8.89
C ARG A 474 -11.25 -14.90 -7.67
N VAL A 475 -11.82 -16.08 -7.87
CA VAL A 475 -12.36 -16.95 -6.81
C VAL A 475 -11.42 -18.14 -6.65
N ARG A 476 -11.19 -18.60 -5.42
CA ARG A 476 -10.40 -19.80 -5.14
C ARG A 476 -11.34 -20.90 -4.63
N ASN A 477 -11.39 -22.03 -5.34
CA ASN A 477 -11.99 -23.31 -4.93
C ASN A 477 -13.43 -23.26 -4.34
N ASN A 478 -14.51 -23.08 -5.11
CA ASN A 478 -15.94 -23.17 -4.68
C ASN A 478 -16.35 -22.44 -3.37
N GLU A 479 -15.44 -21.71 -2.76
CA GLU A 479 -15.56 -21.03 -1.47
C GLU A 479 -15.62 -19.53 -1.73
N ASP A 480 -16.34 -18.80 -0.88
CA ASP A 480 -16.50 -17.34 -0.92
C ASP A 480 -15.20 -16.62 -0.54
N VAL A 481 -14.07 -16.94 -1.20
CA VAL A 481 -12.73 -16.39 -0.96
C VAL A 481 -11.96 -16.22 -2.26
N GLY A 482 -11.10 -15.23 -2.32
CA GLY A 482 -10.33 -14.95 -3.54
C GLY A 482 -9.53 -13.66 -3.48
N THR A 483 -9.25 -13.11 -4.67
CA THR A 483 -8.40 -11.92 -4.83
C THR A 483 -8.94 -10.98 -5.90
N LEU A 484 -8.83 -9.68 -5.64
CA LEU A 484 -8.98 -8.60 -6.61
C LEU A 484 -7.60 -8.24 -7.14
N GLU A 485 -7.41 -8.32 -8.45
CA GLU A 485 -6.10 -8.16 -9.09
C GLU A 485 -6.17 -7.22 -10.29
N ARG A 486 -5.02 -6.65 -10.66
CA ARG A 486 -4.84 -5.84 -11.88
C ARG A 486 -5.87 -4.70 -12.00
N PRO A 487 -6.00 -3.83 -10.99
CA PRO A 487 -6.84 -2.65 -11.12
C PRO A 487 -6.32 -1.78 -12.28
N THR A 488 -7.23 -1.23 -13.09
CA THR A 488 -6.85 -0.33 -14.18
C THR A 488 -6.91 1.12 -13.72
N GLN A 489 -6.23 1.99 -14.46
CA GLN A 489 -6.52 3.43 -14.43
C GLN A 489 -7.94 3.70 -14.95
N PRO A 490 -8.54 4.87 -14.64
CA PRO A 490 -9.85 5.25 -15.14
C PRO A 490 -9.92 5.21 -16.67
N ALA A 491 -10.85 4.44 -17.22
CA ALA A 491 -11.18 4.45 -18.63
C ALA A 491 -11.84 5.79 -19.02
N ALA A 492 -11.70 6.18 -20.29
CA ALA A 492 -12.29 7.41 -20.81
C ALA A 492 -13.83 7.38 -20.82
N ALA A 493 -14.43 6.20 -20.98
CA ALA A 493 -15.87 5.97 -20.95
C ALA A 493 -16.22 4.84 -19.99
N ASP A 494 -17.41 4.90 -19.41
CA ASP A 494 -18.00 3.81 -18.63
C ASP A 494 -18.54 2.68 -19.54
N PRO A 495 -19.06 1.56 -18.99
CA PRO A 495 -19.60 0.46 -19.79
C PRO A 495 -20.73 0.86 -20.74
N PHE A 496 -21.41 1.99 -20.51
CA PHE A 496 -22.53 2.48 -21.31
C PHE A 496 -22.09 3.50 -22.37
N GLY A 497 -20.80 3.81 -22.43
CA GLY A 497 -20.21 4.73 -23.40
C GLY A 497 -20.23 6.20 -22.96
N ALA A 498 -20.70 6.49 -21.75
CA ALA A 498 -20.70 7.85 -21.22
C ALA A 498 -19.27 8.25 -20.81
N ARG A 499 -18.86 9.47 -21.19
CA ARG A 499 -17.61 10.10 -20.75
C ARG A 499 -17.95 11.18 -19.74
N VAL A 500 -17.18 11.24 -18.67
CA VAL A 500 -17.35 12.23 -17.61
C VAL A 500 -16.12 13.10 -17.46
N ALA A 501 -16.34 14.36 -17.15
CA ALA A 501 -15.28 15.28 -16.75
C ALA A 501 -14.71 14.88 -15.39
N ARG A 502 -13.54 15.43 -15.05
CA ARG A 502 -13.08 15.44 -13.66
C ARG A 502 -14.10 16.20 -12.81
N GLU A 503 -14.33 15.75 -11.59
CA GLU A 503 -15.19 16.45 -10.63
C GLU A 503 -14.82 17.93 -10.54
N ARG A 504 -15.81 18.81 -10.79
CA ARG A 504 -15.69 20.25 -10.75
C ARG A 504 -16.24 20.75 -9.41
N ARG A 505 -15.43 21.54 -8.70
CA ARG A 505 -15.86 22.24 -7.48
C ARG A 505 -16.23 23.68 -7.84
N LEU A 506 -17.48 24.06 -7.57
CA LEU A 506 -17.99 25.39 -7.81
C LEU A 506 -17.52 26.35 -6.71
N PRO A 507 -17.30 27.64 -7.04
CA PRO A 507 -16.94 28.66 -6.06
C PRO A 507 -18.09 29.00 -5.11
N ALA A 508 -19.34 28.81 -5.55
CA ALA A 508 -20.56 28.98 -4.78
C ALA A 508 -21.56 27.85 -5.10
N PRO A 509 -22.52 27.56 -4.20
CA PRO A 509 -23.61 26.64 -4.49
C PRO A 509 -24.40 27.09 -5.72
N ALA A 510 -24.77 26.14 -6.58
CA ALA A 510 -25.57 26.39 -7.77
C ALA A 510 -26.82 25.53 -7.80
N ASP A 511 -27.87 26.10 -8.36
CA ASP A 511 -29.14 25.41 -8.61
C ASP A 511 -29.07 24.80 -10.01
N LEU A 512 -29.35 23.51 -10.10
CA LEU A 512 -29.28 22.78 -11.36
C LEU A 512 -30.68 22.66 -11.95
N VAL A 513 -30.80 22.98 -13.23
CA VAL A 513 -32.09 23.01 -13.94
C VAL A 513 -32.08 22.03 -15.10
N GLU A 514 -33.26 21.56 -15.46
CA GLU A 514 -33.45 20.76 -16.67
C GLU A 514 -33.36 21.66 -17.90
N TYR A 515 -32.53 21.29 -18.88
CA TYR A 515 -32.31 22.10 -20.08
C TYR A 515 -32.57 21.33 -21.38
N SER A 516 -33.21 20.15 -21.32
CA SER A 516 -33.53 19.41 -22.54
C SER A 516 -34.65 20.06 -23.34
N ASP A 517 -34.48 20.21 -24.66
CA ASP A 517 -35.51 20.58 -25.64
C ASP A 517 -36.62 19.51 -25.84
N ALA A 518 -36.84 18.61 -24.88
CA ALA A 518 -37.72 17.45 -25.06
C ALA A 518 -39.18 17.83 -24.85
N SER A 519 -39.94 17.82 -25.95
CA SER A 519 -41.39 18.07 -26.07
C SER A 519 -42.33 17.14 -25.26
N ALA A 520 -41.82 16.40 -24.27
CA ALA A 520 -42.53 15.69 -23.22
C ALA A 520 -41.48 15.27 -22.17
N SER A 521 -41.58 15.78 -20.93
CA SER A 521 -40.63 15.41 -19.87
C SER A 521 -40.65 13.89 -19.66
N TYR A 522 -39.48 13.26 -19.53
CA TYR A 522 -39.36 11.83 -19.16
C TYR A 522 -39.88 11.55 -17.72
N GLY A 523 -40.35 12.59 -17.02
CA GLY A 523 -40.80 12.57 -15.63
C GLY A 523 -39.65 12.62 -14.61
N LEU A 524 -38.39 12.78 -15.05
CA LEU A 524 -37.23 12.78 -14.13
C LEU A 524 -37.34 13.91 -13.10
N MET A 525 -37.67 15.12 -13.56
CA MET A 525 -37.87 16.32 -12.73
C MET A 525 -39.35 16.55 -12.36
N GLU A 526 -40.23 15.54 -12.50
CA GLU A 526 -41.65 15.70 -12.18
C GLU A 526 -41.86 16.13 -10.71
N GLY A 527 -42.41 17.33 -10.52
CA GLY A 527 -42.62 17.93 -9.19
C GLY A 527 -41.38 18.58 -8.56
N ALA A 528 -40.29 18.79 -9.32
CA ALA A 528 -39.11 19.52 -8.89
C ALA A 528 -38.73 20.57 -9.95
N LEU A 529 -38.62 21.84 -9.56
CA LEU A 529 -38.28 22.92 -10.49
C LEU A 529 -36.77 22.99 -10.76
N ASP A 530 -35.96 22.65 -9.76
CA ASP A 530 -34.51 22.71 -9.76
C ASP A 530 -33.93 21.67 -8.77
N LEU A 531 -32.61 21.61 -8.70
CA LEU A 531 -31.86 20.89 -7.67
C LEU A 531 -30.92 21.86 -6.96
N PRO A 532 -31.28 22.35 -5.75
CA PRO A 532 -30.62 23.52 -5.20
C PRO A 532 -29.32 23.23 -4.44
N GLY A 533 -28.40 24.19 -4.57
CA GLY A 533 -27.23 24.34 -3.72
C GLY A 533 -26.19 23.22 -3.80
N PHE A 534 -25.94 22.67 -4.99
CA PHE A 534 -24.82 21.76 -5.22
C PHE A 534 -23.52 22.55 -5.44
N THR A 535 -22.40 22.06 -4.92
CA THR A 535 -21.06 22.65 -5.12
C THR A 535 -20.09 21.70 -5.82
N ARG A 536 -20.42 20.41 -5.92
CA ARG A 536 -19.59 19.40 -6.59
C ARG A 536 -20.37 18.72 -7.70
N LEU A 537 -19.82 18.74 -8.90
CA LEU A 537 -20.45 18.19 -10.11
C LEU A 537 -19.49 17.25 -10.84
N GLU A 538 -19.95 16.04 -11.18
CA GLU A 538 -19.33 15.18 -12.19
C GLU A 538 -20.17 15.22 -13.47
N GLU A 539 -19.79 16.13 -14.36
CA GLU A 539 -20.55 16.40 -15.58
C GLU A 539 -20.22 15.38 -16.69
N SER A 540 -21.24 14.96 -17.42
CA SER A 540 -21.05 14.10 -18.59
C SER A 540 -20.60 14.94 -19.79
N THR A 541 -19.40 14.70 -20.29
CA THR A 541 -18.87 15.33 -21.52
C THR A 541 -19.35 14.63 -22.79
N SER A 542 -19.86 13.41 -22.65
CA SER A 542 -20.56 12.68 -23.71
C SER A 542 -21.50 11.67 -23.07
N LEU A 543 -22.71 11.57 -23.56
CA LEU A 543 -23.71 10.60 -23.11
C LEU A 543 -23.69 9.28 -23.92
N GLY A 544 -22.63 9.05 -24.69
CA GLY A 544 -22.51 7.91 -25.59
C GLY A 544 -23.37 8.05 -26.85
N LYS A 545 -23.81 6.91 -27.41
CA LYS A 545 -24.64 6.85 -28.62
C LYS A 545 -26.15 6.86 -28.35
N GLY A 546 -26.55 6.98 -27.09
CA GLY A 546 -27.95 6.90 -26.69
C GLY A 546 -28.75 8.16 -26.95
N LYS A 547 -30.08 8.04 -26.99
CA LYS A 547 -30.97 9.20 -27.07
C LYS A 547 -31.10 9.82 -25.69
N VAL A 548 -30.78 11.11 -25.57
CA VAL A 548 -30.99 11.86 -24.32
C VAL A 548 -32.49 12.01 -24.07
N LEU A 549 -32.94 11.60 -22.90
CA LEU A 549 -34.33 11.71 -22.46
C LEU A 549 -34.54 12.88 -21.51
N SER A 550 -33.53 13.20 -20.69
CA SER A 550 -33.50 14.34 -19.77
C SER A 550 -32.06 14.66 -19.39
N GLY A 551 -31.77 15.95 -19.18
CA GLY A 551 -30.46 16.46 -18.80
C GLY A 551 -30.60 17.64 -17.86
N VAL A 552 -29.96 17.53 -16.69
CA VAL A 552 -30.01 18.51 -15.60
C VAL A 552 -28.58 18.89 -15.23
N GLY A 553 -28.32 20.19 -15.15
CA GLY A 553 -26.96 20.71 -14.96
C GLY A 553 -26.94 22.18 -14.63
N GLN A 554 -25.75 22.73 -14.48
CA GLN A 554 -25.57 24.14 -14.14
C GLN A 554 -25.91 25.00 -15.38
N PRO A 555 -26.91 25.90 -15.29
CA PRO A 555 -27.22 26.83 -16.38
C PRO A 555 -26.02 27.77 -16.66
N LEU A 556 -26.07 28.49 -17.78
CA LEU A 556 -25.12 29.58 -18.02
C LEU A 556 -25.38 30.71 -17.03
N SER A 557 -24.32 31.35 -16.52
CA SER A 557 -24.49 32.58 -15.75
C SER A 557 -24.88 33.74 -16.67
N PRO A 558 -25.58 34.79 -16.18
CA PRO A 558 -25.86 35.98 -16.97
C PRO A 558 -24.60 36.64 -17.54
N GLU A 559 -23.48 36.54 -16.83
CA GLU A 559 -22.17 37.02 -17.28
C GLU A 559 -21.62 36.18 -18.44
N GLU A 560 -21.71 34.84 -18.35
CA GLU A 560 -21.31 33.93 -19.43
C GLU A 560 -22.16 34.17 -20.70
N GLU A 561 -23.46 34.40 -20.53
CA GLU A 561 -24.37 34.73 -21.65
C GLU A 561 -24.03 36.07 -22.29
N ALA A 562 -23.78 37.11 -21.47
CA ALA A 562 -23.40 38.43 -21.95
C ALA A 562 -22.03 38.42 -22.65
N GLU A 563 -21.05 37.68 -22.14
CA GLU A 563 -19.72 37.55 -22.74
C GLU A 563 -19.79 36.79 -24.07
N ALA A 564 -20.58 35.72 -24.17
CA ALA A 564 -20.80 35.01 -25.42
C ALA A 564 -21.48 35.92 -26.47
N ALA A 565 -22.49 36.68 -26.06
CA ALA A 565 -23.18 37.63 -26.93
C ALA A 565 -22.24 38.76 -27.42
N GLN A 566 -21.38 39.30 -26.55
CA GLN A 566 -20.46 40.38 -26.88
C GLN A 566 -19.26 39.92 -27.72
N SER A 567 -18.70 38.74 -27.41
CA SER A 567 -17.50 38.23 -28.10
C SER A 567 -17.81 37.53 -29.43
N GLY A 568 -19.08 37.21 -29.70
CA GLY A 568 -19.49 36.41 -30.86
C GLY A 568 -19.02 34.95 -30.81
N LYS A 569 -18.44 34.51 -29.68
CA LYS A 569 -18.03 33.12 -29.45
C LYS A 569 -19.20 32.32 -28.88
N ALA A 570 -19.23 31.02 -29.17
CA ALA A 570 -20.19 30.13 -28.55
C ALA A 570 -20.04 30.12 -27.02
N ALA A 571 -21.16 30.19 -26.31
CA ALA A 571 -21.19 30.04 -24.86
C ALA A 571 -20.67 28.66 -24.43
N ARG A 572 -20.38 28.52 -23.13
CA ARG A 572 -19.99 27.22 -22.55
C ARG A 572 -21.04 26.16 -22.88
N GLU A 573 -20.58 25.00 -23.31
CA GLU A 573 -21.45 23.83 -23.50
C GLU A 573 -22.10 23.43 -22.16
N LEU A 574 -23.43 23.34 -22.14
CA LEU A 574 -24.17 22.80 -21.00
C LEU A 574 -23.94 21.30 -20.91
N ARG A 575 -23.49 20.84 -19.74
CA ARG A 575 -23.17 19.42 -19.50
C ARG A 575 -24.00 18.90 -18.34
N PRO A 576 -24.61 17.70 -18.45
CA PRO A 576 -25.51 17.22 -17.41
C PRO A 576 -24.68 16.61 -16.29
N ALA A 577 -24.97 17.02 -15.07
CA ALA A 577 -24.54 16.32 -13.87
C ALA A 577 -25.58 15.26 -13.45
N LEU A 578 -26.84 15.41 -13.85
CA LEU A 578 -27.88 14.39 -13.81
C LEU A 578 -28.42 14.16 -15.23
N SER A 579 -28.50 12.93 -15.69
CA SER A 579 -29.01 12.61 -17.03
C SER A 579 -29.80 11.31 -17.06
N ALA A 580 -30.78 11.23 -17.97
CA ALA A 580 -31.42 10.00 -18.37
C ALA A 580 -31.19 9.78 -19.87
N VAL A 581 -30.67 8.61 -20.23
CA VAL A 581 -30.30 8.27 -21.61
C VAL A 581 -30.92 6.93 -21.98
N GLN A 582 -31.61 6.88 -23.11
CA GLN A 582 -32.09 5.64 -23.72
C GLN A 582 -30.94 4.96 -24.47
N LEU A 583 -30.62 3.73 -24.06
CA LEU A 583 -29.60 2.88 -24.68
C LEU A 583 -30.22 1.53 -25.02
N GLY A 584 -30.15 1.13 -26.29
CA GLY A 584 -30.90 -0.02 -26.78
C GLY A 584 -32.39 0.14 -26.50
N LYS A 585 -32.98 -0.82 -25.79
CA LYS A 585 -34.38 -0.76 -25.35
C LYS A 585 -34.56 -0.19 -23.94
N GLY A 586 -33.48 -0.01 -23.20
CA GLY A 586 -33.49 0.36 -21.79
C GLY A 586 -33.13 1.82 -21.52
N THR A 587 -32.89 2.13 -20.26
CA THR A 587 -32.54 3.48 -19.81
C THR A 587 -31.43 3.45 -18.77
N VAL A 588 -30.46 4.35 -18.90
CA VAL A 588 -29.46 4.64 -17.87
C VAL A 588 -29.70 6.04 -17.33
N ILE A 589 -29.89 6.13 -16.02
CA ILE A 589 -29.93 7.38 -15.27
C ILE A 589 -28.60 7.53 -14.55
N ARG A 590 -27.87 8.60 -14.82
CA ARG A 590 -26.61 8.90 -14.13
C ARG A 590 -26.80 10.09 -13.21
N VAL A 591 -26.49 9.90 -11.93
CA VAL A 591 -26.50 10.93 -10.89
C VAL A 591 -25.05 11.27 -10.52
N GLY A 592 -24.42 12.10 -11.35
CA GLY A 592 -23.06 12.63 -11.19
C GLY A 592 -22.98 13.77 -10.17
N LEU A 593 -23.69 13.62 -9.05
CA LEU A 593 -23.79 14.63 -7.99
C LEU A 593 -23.29 14.01 -6.68
N PRO A 594 -21.99 14.17 -6.34
CA PRO A 594 -21.39 13.59 -5.12
C PRO A 594 -22.09 13.98 -3.81
N GLU A 595 -22.79 15.12 -3.81
CA GLU A 595 -23.50 15.66 -2.65
C GLU A 595 -24.97 15.20 -2.56
N TRP A 596 -25.43 14.38 -3.52
CA TRP A 596 -26.79 13.88 -3.56
C TRP A 596 -27.23 13.25 -2.22
N PRO A 597 -26.45 12.34 -1.61
CA PRO A 597 -26.86 11.67 -0.37
C PRO A 597 -27.07 12.64 0.80
N GLN A 598 -26.30 13.73 0.88
CA GLN A 598 -26.41 14.75 1.92
C GLN A 598 -27.57 15.71 1.68
N LYS A 599 -28.12 15.73 0.46
CA LYS A 599 -29.20 16.60 0.04
C LYS A 599 -30.57 15.89 0.01
N LEU A 600 -30.66 14.63 0.44
CA LEU A 600 -31.91 13.85 0.38
C LEU A 600 -33.05 14.37 1.27
N ASP A 601 -32.76 15.26 2.22
CA ASP A 601 -33.77 15.95 3.03
C ASP A 601 -34.33 17.21 2.32
N ASP A 602 -33.70 17.67 1.24
CA ASP A 602 -34.25 18.73 0.38
C ASP A 602 -35.48 18.20 -0.38
N PRO A 603 -36.62 18.93 -0.42
CA PRO A 603 -37.85 18.45 -1.06
C PRO A 603 -37.70 18.11 -2.55
N ASN A 604 -36.93 18.91 -3.30
CA ASN A 604 -36.76 18.69 -4.74
C ASN A 604 -35.85 17.48 -5.00
N VAL A 605 -34.74 17.37 -4.26
CA VAL A 605 -33.84 16.20 -4.36
C VAL A 605 -34.56 14.92 -3.89
N ALA A 606 -35.35 15.00 -2.83
CA ALA A 606 -36.20 13.90 -2.37
C ALA A 606 -37.22 13.49 -3.44
N GLN A 607 -37.89 14.45 -4.06
CA GLN A 607 -38.87 14.19 -5.11
C GLN A 607 -38.21 13.53 -6.33
N VAL A 608 -37.08 14.05 -6.81
CA VAL A 608 -36.35 13.46 -7.94
C VAL A 608 -35.82 12.06 -7.59
N THR A 609 -35.39 11.82 -6.35
CA THR A 609 -35.00 10.47 -5.90
C THR A 609 -36.17 9.48 -5.99
N ARG A 610 -37.40 9.91 -5.66
CA ARG A 610 -38.61 9.10 -5.87
C ARG A 610 -38.91 8.90 -7.35
N ASN A 611 -38.76 9.93 -8.17
CA ASN A 611 -38.98 9.84 -9.62
C ASN A 611 -38.04 8.81 -10.24
N ILE A 612 -36.75 8.84 -9.88
CA ILE A 612 -35.77 7.83 -10.29
C ILE A 612 -36.25 6.43 -9.88
N TYR A 613 -36.66 6.24 -8.62
CA TYR A 613 -37.17 4.96 -8.15
C TYR A 613 -38.43 4.50 -8.90
N ASP A 614 -39.38 5.40 -9.17
CA ASP A 614 -40.60 5.13 -9.94
C ASP A 614 -40.27 4.69 -11.35
N ILE A 615 -39.38 5.41 -12.04
CA ILE A 615 -38.88 5.05 -13.36
C ILE A 615 -38.32 3.62 -13.32
N LEU A 616 -37.43 3.30 -12.36
CA LEU A 616 -36.81 1.99 -12.22
C LEU A 616 -37.84 0.86 -12.07
N ARG A 617 -38.95 1.07 -11.34
CA ARG A 617 -40.02 0.08 -11.18
C ARG A 617 -41.13 0.15 -12.23
N GLY A 618 -40.86 0.80 -13.37
CA GLY A 618 -41.81 0.88 -14.49
C GLY A 618 -43.04 1.75 -14.22
N VAL A 619 -43.01 2.62 -13.20
CA VAL A 619 -44.12 3.51 -12.84
C VAL A 619 -43.82 4.91 -13.34
N GLN A 620 -44.84 5.60 -13.88
CA GLN A 620 -44.71 7.00 -14.26
C GLN A 620 -44.54 7.87 -13.02
N PRO A 621 -43.51 8.74 -12.96
CA PRO A 621 -43.34 9.72 -11.90
C PRO A 621 -44.59 10.58 -11.69
N ARG A 622 -44.83 10.97 -10.44
CA ARG A 622 -45.95 11.85 -10.05
C ARG A 622 -45.51 12.73 -8.90
N ILE A 623 -46.07 13.94 -8.86
CA ILE A 623 -45.96 14.84 -7.71
C ILE A 623 -46.56 14.15 -6.48
N ARG A 624 -45.81 14.08 -5.39
CA ARG A 624 -46.30 13.57 -4.11
C ARG A 624 -46.16 14.66 -3.05
N SER A 625 -47.25 14.98 -2.36
CA SER A 625 -47.19 15.76 -1.13
C SER A 625 -46.39 15.01 -0.07
N GLU A 626 -45.70 15.74 0.80
CA GLU A 626 -44.98 15.13 1.91
C GLU A 626 -45.99 14.53 2.92
N GLU A 627 -46.15 13.20 2.87
CA GLU A 627 -46.70 12.39 3.97
C GLU A 627 -45.57 11.70 4.75
#